data_AF-A0A9D6XVH4-F1
#
_entry.id   AF-A0A9D6XVH4-F1
#
_cell.length_a   1.000
_cell.length_b   1.000
_cell.length_c   1.000
_cell.angle_alpha   90.00
_cell.angle_beta   90.00
_cell.angle_gamma   90.00
#
_symmetry.space_group_name_H-M   'P 1'
#
loop_
_entity.id
_entity.type
_entity.pdbx_description
1 polymer ?
#
loop_
_entity_poly.entity_id
_entity_poly.type
_entity_poly.pdbx_seq_one_letter_code
_entity_poly.pdbx_strand_id
1 'polypeptide(L)'
;MSKPTRSVLVDIELRLKKAGVPSPRVDAESLVAFSLGIERNRTGLVREIDDDQYREIEKLVEKRVRRIPLQHILGEQGFRRLVLEVGPGVFIPRPETELLVESTVRYLKDKKQDRNIVIDLCAGSGAIGLALATEVGNSDVYAVEKSVDAFKYLAKNVAAHQDLMKTVNSKFVALNASILEPITELEKLNGTVDALVSNPPYIPNKMIPREPEVKNHEPEMALFGGNDGLDFVRVVIKLAQDLLKPGGFIAIEHADVQGSTVEETGVPYLLLESKAFTKIEDRRDFNGLARYTVGIKI
;
A
#
# COMPACT_ATOMS: atom_id res chain seq x y z
N MET A 1 -37.93 16.48 -8.72
CA MET A 1 -38.00 15.71 -9.98
C MET A 1 -36.98 14.58 -9.89
N SER A 2 -37.18 13.49 -10.62
CA SER A 2 -36.24 12.36 -10.64
C SER A 2 -35.56 12.26 -12.01
N LYS A 3 -34.31 11.80 -12.03
CA LYS A 3 -33.51 11.64 -13.24
C LYS A 3 -33.24 10.16 -13.47
N PRO A 4 -33.32 9.64 -14.72
CA PRO A 4 -32.91 8.27 -15.00
C PRO A 4 -31.44 8.05 -14.62
N THR A 5 -31.15 7.02 -13.82
CA THR A 5 -29.78 6.72 -13.33
C THR A 5 -28.77 6.61 -14.47
N ARG A 6 -29.18 6.00 -15.59
CA ARG A 6 -28.35 5.88 -16.79
C ARG A 6 -27.92 7.25 -17.32
N SER A 7 -28.81 8.25 -17.30
CA SER A 7 -28.49 9.61 -17.75
C SER A 7 -27.49 10.27 -16.80
N VAL A 8 -27.65 10.07 -15.48
CA VAL A 8 -26.73 10.60 -14.48
C VAL A 8 -25.33 9.99 -14.65
N LEU A 9 -25.23 8.67 -14.81
CA LEU A 9 -23.95 7.99 -15.01
C LEU A 9 -23.23 8.46 -16.28
N VAL A 10 -23.95 8.66 -17.39
CA VAL A 10 -23.37 9.14 -18.64
C VAL A 10 -22.87 10.59 -18.50
N ASP A 11 -23.60 11.46 -17.82
CA ASP A 11 -23.15 12.84 -17.55
C ASP A 11 -21.85 12.86 -16.74
N ILE A 12 -21.82 12.10 -15.64
CA ILE A 12 -20.65 12.01 -14.76
C ILE A 12 -19.46 11.45 -15.54
N GLU A 13 -19.63 10.35 -16.28
CA GLU A 13 -18.58 9.73 -17.08
C GLU A 13 -17.96 10.71 -18.08
N LEU A 14 -18.79 11.52 -18.77
CA LEU A 14 -18.30 12.54 -19.71
C LEU A 14 -17.50 13.63 -19.00
N ARG A 15 -17.96 14.10 -17.84
CA ARG A 15 -17.25 15.12 -17.03
C ARG A 15 -15.91 14.59 -16.52
N LEU A 16 -15.88 13.35 -16.01
CA LEU A 16 -14.66 12.70 -15.55
C LEU A 16 -13.67 12.47 -16.69
N LYS A 17 -14.17 12.02 -17.86
CA LYS A 17 -13.35 11.88 -19.07
C LYS A 17 -12.74 13.22 -19.50
N LYS A 18 -13.53 14.30 -19.48
CA LYS A 18 -13.05 15.66 -19.78
C LYS A 18 -12.00 16.15 -18.76
N ALA A 19 -12.11 15.74 -17.51
CA ALA A 19 -11.12 16.01 -16.47
C ALA A 19 -9.85 15.15 -16.58
N GLY A 20 -9.82 14.18 -17.50
CA GLY A 20 -8.68 13.27 -17.73
C GLY A 20 -8.58 12.14 -16.70
N VAL A 21 -9.67 11.80 -16.00
CA VAL A 21 -9.73 10.63 -15.12
C VAL A 21 -9.52 9.36 -15.97
N PRO A 22 -8.65 8.42 -15.54
CA PRO A 22 -8.29 7.25 -16.35
C PRO A 22 -9.44 6.24 -16.53
N SER A 23 -10.28 6.08 -15.50
CA SER A 23 -11.36 5.09 -15.42
C SER A 23 -12.74 5.74 -15.23
N PRO A 24 -13.17 6.68 -16.09
CA PRO A 24 -14.29 7.58 -15.80
C PRO A 24 -15.62 6.84 -15.55
N ARG A 25 -15.85 5.72 -16.25
CA ARG A 25 -17.05 4.89 -16.05
C ARG A 25 -17.07 4.24 -14.66
N VAL A 26 -15.95 3.63 -14.27
CA VAL A 26 -15.81 2.92 -12.99
C VAL A 26 -15.94 3.92 -11.83
N ASP A 27 -15.30 5.08 -11.96
CA ASP A 27 -15.37 6.16 -10.98
C ASP A 27 -16.81 6.69 -10.86
N ALA A 28 -17.52 6.90 -11.99
CA ALA A 28 -18.92 7.35 -11.97
C ALA A 28 -19.82 6.36 -11.22
N GLU A 29 -19.70 5.07 -11.52
CA GLU A 29 -20.47 4.02 -10.84
C GLU A 29 -20.13 3.96 -9.34
N SER A 30 -18.86 4.14 -8.98
CA SER A 30 -18.41 4.09 -7.58
C SER A 30 -18.94 5.27 -6.77
N LEU A 31 -18.91 6.49 -7.33
CA LEU A 31 -19.41 7.69 -6.65
C LEU A 31 -20.94 7.62 -6.44
N VAL A 32 -21.68 7.14 -7.45
CA VAL A 32 -23.13 6.93 -7.34
C VAL A 32 -23.45 5.85 -6.30
N ALA A 33 -22.76 4.71 -6.37
CA ALA A 33 -22.95 3.61 -5.43
C ALA A 33 -22.72 4.05 -3.97
N PHE A 34 -21.61 4.76 -3.74
CA PHE A 34 -21.25 5.31 -2.44
C PHE A 34 -22.31 6.28 -1.92
N SER A 35 -22.75 7.24 -2.74
CA SER A 35 -23.77 8.20 -2.33
C SER A 35 -25.12 7.56 -1.99
N LEU A 36 -25.43 6.40 -2.59
CA LEU A 36 -26.68 5.66 -2.36
C LEU A 36 -26.56 4.59 -1.26
N GLY A 37 -25.37 4.37 -0.70
CA GLY A 37 -25.12 3.31 0.27
C GLY A 37 -25.35 1.89 -0.29
N ILE A 38 -24.99 1.67 -1.55
CA ILE A 38 -25.16 0.37 -2.22
C ILE A 38 -23.84 -0.13 -2.81
N GLU A 39 -23.79 -1.43 -3.08
CA GLU A 39 -22.70 -2.05 -3.85
C GLU A 39 -22.65 -1.53 -5.29
N ARG A 40 -21.43 -1.34 -5.82
CA ARG A 40 -21.21 -0.81 -7.19
C ARG A 40 -21.95 -1.62 -8.26
N ASN A 41 -21.97 -2.94 -8.14
CA ASN A 41 -22.64 -3.84 -9.10
C ASN A 41 -24.18 -3.72 -9.06
N ARG A 42 -24.76 -3.05 -8.05
CA ARG A 42 -26.20 -2.81 -7.93
C ARG A 42 -26.64 -1.47 -8.53
N THR A 43 -25.71 -0.62 -8.95
CA THR A 43 -26.02 0.68 -9.57
C THR A 43 -26.96 0.56 -10.77
N GLY A 44 -26.82 -0.49 -11.59
CA GLY A 44 -27.70 -0.77 -12.73
C GLY A 44 -29.14 -1.17 -12.36
N LEU A 45 -29.40 -1.50 -11.10
CA LEU A 45 -30.75 -1.83 -10.60
C LEU A 45 -31.53 -0.59 -10.16
N VAL A 46 -30.84 0.51 -9.90
CA VAL A 46 -31.45 1.79 -9.53
C VAL A 46 -31.98 2.45 -10.79
N ARG A 47 -33.30 2.62 -10.91
CA ARG A 47 -33.92 3.19 -12.12
C ARG A 47 -33.80 4.71 -12.19
N GLU A 48 -34.02 5.36 -11.06
CA GLU A 48 -34.09 6.82 -10.96
C GLU A 48 -33.33 7.31 -9.72
N ILE A 49 -32.79 8.51 -9.85
CA ILE A 49 -32.11 9.26 -8.80
C ILE A 49 -32.93 10.53 -8.55
N ASP A 50 -33.34 10.75 -7.31
CA ASP A 50 -34.05 11.98 -6.94
C ASP A 50 -33.10 13.19 -6.82
N ASP A 51 -33.67 14.39 -6.66
CA ASP A 51 -32.88 15.62 -6.61
C ASP A 51 -31.95 15.71 -5.38
N ASP A 52 -32.28 15.05 -4.27
CA ASP A 52 -31.46 15.07 -3.05
C ASP A 52 -30.25 14.15 -3.22
N GLN A 53 -30.49 12.93 -3.68
CA GLN A 53 -29.46 11.98 -4.07
C GLN A 53 -28.54 12.57 -5.13
N TYR A 54 -29.10 13.22 -6.16
CA TYR A 54 -28.32 13.86 -7.20
C TYR A 54 -27.41 14.96 -6.62
N ARG A 55 -27.90 15.78 -5.68
CA ARG A 55 -27.10 16.81 -5.02
C ARG A 55 -25.92 16.23 -4.22
N GLU A 56 -26.12 15.11 -3.53
CA GLU A 56 -25.01 14.45 -2.83
C GLU A 56 -23.99 13.84 -3.79
N ILE A 57 -24.45 13.18 -4.85
CA ILE A 57 -23.59 12.65 -5.93
C ILE A 57 -22.75 13.78 -6.54
N GLU A 58 -23.36 14.92 -6.87
CA GLU A 58 -22.66 16.05 -7.48
C GLU A 58 -21.48 16.55 -6.63
N LYS A 59 -21.62 16.61 -5.30
CA LYS A 59 -20.51 17.00 -4.40
C LYS A 59 -19.30 16.07 -4.53
N LEU A 60 -19.55 14.76 -4.72
CA LEU A 60 -18.49 13.76 -4.89
C LEU A 60 -17.86 13.87 -6.29
N VAL A 61 -18.69 14.10 -7.31
CA VAL A 61 -18.23 14.29 -8.70
C VAL A 61 -17.36 15.53 -8.82
N GLU A 62 -17.73 16.64 -8.17
CA GLU A 62 -16.92 17.87 -8.15
C GLU A 62 -15.51 17.63 -7.58
N LYS A 63 -15.40 16.85 -6.50
CA LYS A 63 -14.11 16.44 -5.94
C LYS A 63 -13.32 15.62 -6.95
N ARG A 64 -13.94 14.64 -7.60
CA ARG A 64 -13.26 13.77 -8.56
C ARG A 64 -12.84 14.50 -9.84
N VAL A 65 -13.65 15.44 -10.34
CA VAL A 65 -13.29 16.33 -11.46
C VAL A 65 -12.05 17.17 -11.13
N ARG A 66 -11.86 17.57 -9.87
CA ARG A 66 -10.64 18.24 -9.39
C ARG A 66 -9.45 17.30 -9.19
N ARG A 67 -9.56 16.04 -9.62
CA ARG A 67 -8.51 15.02 -9.52
C ARG A 67 -8.17 14.59 -8.09
N ILE A 68 -9.06 14.83 -7.12
CA ILE A 68 -8.96 14.17 -5.81
C ILE A 68 -9.07 12.65 -6.04
N PRO A 69 -8.17 11.82 -5.49
CA PRO A 69 -8.20 10.38 -5.67
C PRO A 69 -9.56 9.80 -5.29
N LEU A 70 -10.07 8.83 -6.07
CA LEU A 70 -11.36 8.21 -5.81
C LEU A 70 -11.41 7.63 -4.40
N GLN A 71 -10.36 6.94 -3.98
CA GLN A 71 -10.23 6.32 -2.66
C GLN A 71 -10.31 7.35 -1.52
N HIS A 72 -9.75 8.55 -1.69
CA HIS A 72 -9.90 9.61 -0.69
C HIS A 72 -11.33 10.15 -0.61
N ILE A 73 -12.08 10.08 -1.71
CA ILE A 73 -13.50 10.48 -1.73
C ILE A 73 -14.36 9.42 -1.07
N LEU A 74 -14.08 8.13 -1.35
CA LEU A 74 -14.79 6.99 -0.78
C LEU A 74 -14.39 6.72 0.69
N GLY A 75 -13.19 7.15 1.09
CA GLY A 75 -12.63 6.90 2.42
C GLY A 75 -12.03 5.51 2.59
N GLU A 76 -12.01 4.69 1.55
CA GLU A 76 -11.56 3.29 1.61
C GLU A 76 -10.82 2.84 0.36
N GLN A 77 -9.98 1.81 0.54
CA GLN A 77 -9.29 1.10 -0.52
C GLN A 77 -9.27 -0.39 -0.21
N GLY A 78 -9.75 -1.20 -1.15
CA GLY A 78 -9.57 -2.64 -1.10
C GLY A 78 -8.09 -3.00 -1.27
N PHE A 79 -7.58 -3.89 -0.43
CA PHE A 79 -6.23 -4.42 -0.52
C PHE A 79 -6.22 -5.87 -0.05
N ARG A 80 -5.87 -6.80 -0.93
CA ARG A 80 -5.95 -8.24 -0.67
C ARG A 80 -7.37 -8.62 -0.21
N ARG A 81 -7.50 -9.15 1.01
CA ARG A 81 -8.78 -9.55 1.64
C ARG A 81 -9.33 -8.48 2.60
N LEU A 82 -8.76 -7.29 2.58
CA LEU A 82 -9.02 -6.21 3.54
C LEU A 82 -9.66 -5.03 2.82
N VAL A 83 -10.41 -4.24 3.59
CA VAL A 83 -10.87 -2.91 3.19
C VAL A 83 -10.24 -1.93 4.18
N LEU A 84 -9.36 -1.07 3.69
CA LEU A 84 -8.57 -0.17 4.52
C LEU A 84 -9.14 1.23 4.43
N GLU A 85 -9.35 1.88 5.57
CA GLU A 85 -9.62 3.31 5.62
C GLU A 85 -8.39 4.08 5.12
N VAL A 86 -8.62 4.99 4.18
CA VAL A 86 -7.60 5.85 3.56
C VAL A 86 -8.16 7.24 3.31
N GLY A 87 -7.28 8.21 3.11
CA GLY A 87 -7.66 9.59 2.85
C GLY A 87 -6.45 10.52 2.79
N PRO A 88 -6.66 11.85 2.84
CA PRO A 88 -5.57 12.80 2.86
C PRO A 88 -4.55 12.49 3.96
N GLY A 89 -3.26 12.49 3.61
CA GLY A 89 -2.15 12.26 4.54
C GLY A 89 -1.62 10.82 4.60
N VAL A 90 -2.24 9.87 3.88
CA VAL A 90 -1.74 8.49 3.75
C VAL A 90 -1.62 8.09 2.28
N PHE A 91 -0.63 7.25 1.97
CA PHE A 91 -0.46 6.66 0.65
C PHE A 91 -1.57 5.65 0.37
N ILE A 92 -2.12 5.67 -0.85
CA ILE A 92 -3.16 4.72 -1.27
C ILE A 92 -2.48 3.40 -1.67
N PRO A 93 -2.78 2.27 -1.00
CA PRO A 93 -2.22 0.97 -1.34
C PRO A 93 -2.44 0.61 -2.81
N ARG A 94 -1.37 0.14 -3.48
CA ARG A 94 -1.39 -0.21 -4.90
C ARG A 94 -1.60 -1.70 -5.12
N PRO A 95 -2.31 -2.11 -6.19
CA PRO A 95 -2.46 -3.53 -6.54
C PRO A 95 -1.14 -4.27 -6.69
N GLU A 96 -0.11 -3.59 -7.20
CA GLU A 96 1.23 -4.14 -7.38
C GLU A 96 1.85 -4.62 -6.05
N THR A 97 1.62 -3.90 -4.95
CA THR A 97 2.10 -4.24 -3.61
C THR A 97 1.53 -5.58 -3.12
N GLU A 98 0.37 -6.02 -3.64
CA GLU A 98 -0.20 -7.32 -3.28
C GLU A 98 0.68 -8.51 -3.70
N LEU A 99 1.52 -8.36 -4.74
CA LEU A 99 2.44 -9.39 -5.20
C LEU A 99 3.64 -9.57 -4.26
N LEU A 100 4.10 -8.48 -3.66
CA LEU A 100 5.11 -8.49 -2.62
C LEU A 100 4.57 -9.15 -1.34
N VAL A 101 3.32 -8.86 -0.96
CA VAL A 101 2.64 -9.54 0.15
C VAL A 101 2.49 -11.04 -0.16
N GLU A 102 2.03 -11.39 -1.36
CA GLU A 102 1.86 -12.80 -1.78
C GLU A 102 3.16 -13.59 -1.68
N SER A 103 4.28 -13.01 -2.14
CA SER A 103 5.60 -13.63 -2.04
C SER A 103 6.01 -13.91 -0.60
N THR A 104 5.73 -12.96 0.30
CA THR A 104 6.03 -13.09 1.72
C THR A 104 5.14 -14.13 2.39
N VAL A 105 3.83 -14.15 2.09
CA VAL A 105 2.89 -15.15 2.61
C VAL A 105 3.33 -16.57 2.23
N ARG A 106 3.73 -16.78 0.97
CA ARG A 106 4.24 -18.09 0.51
C ARG A 106 5.48 -18.51 1.30
N TYR A 107 6.46 -17.62 1.40
CA TYR A 107 7.69 -17.89 2.15
C TYR A 107 7.40 -18.31 3.61
N LEU A 108 6.57 -17.54 4.32
CA LEU A 108 6.29 -17.80 5.74
C LEU A 108 5.49 -19.10 5.94
N LYS A 109 4.54 -19.41 5.05
CA LYS A 109 3.77 -20.65 5.11
C LYS A 109 4.62 -21.89 4.79
N ASP A 110 5.52 -21.79 3.83
CA ASP A 110 6.40 -22.91 3.44
C ASP A 110 7.40 -23.28 4.56
N LYS A 111 7.81 -22.29 5.37
CA LYS A 111 8.70 -22.52 6.52
C LYS A 111 8.06 -23.29 7.67
N LYS A 112 6.72 -23.31 7.76
CA LYS A 112 5.94 -24.02 8.79
C LYS A 112 6.43 -23.77 10.23
N GLN A 113 6.75 -22.52 10.55
CA GLN A 113 7.12 -22.17 11.93
C GLN A 113 5.87 -22.06 12.81
N ASP A 114 6.04 -22.36 14.10
CA ASP A 114 4.97 -22.26 15.09
C ASP A 114 4.50 -20.81 15.30
N ARG A 115 5.43 -19.85 15.23
CA ARG A 115 5.15 -18.42 15.33
C ARG A 115 6.14 -17.61 14.49
N ASN A 116 5.65 -16.69 13.67
CA ASN A 116 6.49 -15.82 12.84
C ASN A 116 6.62 -14.42 13.44
N ILE A 117 7.81 -13.81 13.36
CA ILE A 117 8.02 -12.40 13.67
C ILE A 117 8.22 -11.65 12.35
N VAL A 118 7.34 -10.70 12.05
CA VAL A 118 7.32 -9.99 10.76
C VAL A 118 7.39 -8.48 11.00
N ILE A 119 8.18 -7.78 10.19
CA ILE A 119 8.30 -6.32 10.23
C ILE A 119 7.80 -5.73 8.90
N ASP A 120 6.96 -4.71 8.99
CA ASP A 120 6.51 -3.85 7.90
C ASP A 120 7.07 -2.43 8.14
N LEU A 121 8.04 -2.00 7.32
CA LEU A 121 8.64 -0.66 7.41
C LEU A 121 7.98 0.29 6.41
N CYS A 122 7.75 1.54 6.84
CA CYS A 122 7.02 2.56 6.07
C CYS A 122 5.57 2.13 5.82
N ALA A 123 4.89 1.72 6.89
CA ALA A 123 3.65 0.95 6.81
C ALA A 123 2.45 1.72 6.24
N GLY A 124 2.46 3.05 6.24
CA GLY A 124 1.38 3.88 5.70
C GLY A 124 0.05 3.58 6.37
N SER A 125 -0.92 3.06 5.61
CA SER A 125 -2.24 2.64 6.10
C SER A 125 -2.23 1.27 6.81
N GLY A 126 -1.09 0.57 6.83
CA GLY A 126 -0.91 -0.77 7.38
C GLY A 126 -1.19 -1.90 6.40
N ALA A 127 -1.28 -1.60 5.10
CA ALA A 127 -1.73 -2.56 4.08
C ALA A 127 -0.93 -3.86 4.08
N ILE A 128 0.41 -3.77 4.04
CA ILE A 128 1.32 -4.92 4.01
C ILE A 128 1.20 -5.69 5.33
N GLY A 129 1.45 -5.03 6.45
CA GLY A 129 1.45 -5.67 7.76
C GLY A 129 0.13 -6.36 8.09
N LEU A 130 -1.02 -5.71 7.83
CA LEU A 130 -2.33 -6.28 8.16
C LEU A 130 -2.66 -7.48 7.27
N ALA A 131 -2.30 -7.44 6.00
CA ALA A 131 -2.46 -8.59 5.11
C ALA A 131 -1.60 -9.77 5.60
N LEU A 132 -0.34 -9.53 6.00
CA LEU A 132 0.52 -10.56 6.56
C LEU A 132 -0.01 -11.13 7.88
N ALA A 133 -0.50 -10.26 8.78
CA ALA A 133 -1.08 -10.67 10.06
C ALA A 133 -2.31 -11.57 9.87
N THR A 134 -3.18 -11.23 8.92
CA THR A 134 -4.45 -11.94 8.70
C THR A 134 -4.31 -13.20 7.84
N GLU A 135 -3.32 -13.25 6.93
CA GLU A 135 -3.23 -14.34 5.96
C GLU A 135 -2.21 -15.43 6.31
N VAL A 136 -1.13 -15.08 7.03
CA VAL A 136 -0.13 -16.05 7.48
C VAL A 136 -0.63 -16.82 8.70
N GLY A 137 -1.19 -16.10 9.68
CA GLY A 137 -1.57 -16.66 10.98
C GLY A 137 -0.36 -16.94 11.88
N ASN A 138 -0.59 -17.02 13.18
CA ASN A 138 0.44 -17.19 14.21
C ASN A 138 1.62 -16.20 14.06
N SER A 139 1.33 -14.95 13.72
CA SER A 139 2.36 -13.94 13.46
C SER A 139 2.35 -12.83 14.49
N ASP A 140 3.51 -12.39 14.94
CA ASP A 140 3.71 -11.11 15.62
C ASP A 140 4.22 -10.10 14.58
N VAL A 141 3.33 -9.20 14.15
CA VAL A 141 3.62 -8.19 13.12
C VAL A 141 3.92 -6.84 13.77
N TYR A 142 5.05 -6.24 13.40
CA TYR A 142 5.45 -4.90 13.83
C TYR A 142 5.43 -3.98 12.61
N ALA A 143 4.62 -2.93 12.65
CA ALA A 143 4.50 -1.96 11.57
C ALA A 143 5.01 -0.60 12.02
N VAL A 144 5.97 -0.04 11.29
CA VAL A 144 6.60 1.25 11.59
C VAL A 144 6.10 2.31 10.61
N GLU A 145 5.51 3.38 11.12
CA GLU A 145 5.06 4.51 10.33
C GLU A 145 5.43 5.85 10.98
N LYS A 146 6.14 6.70 10.25
CA LYS A 146 6.64 8.00 10.74
C LYS A 146 5.56 9.07 10.76
N SER A 147 4.78 9.17 9.69
CA SER A 147 3.79 10.22 9.51
C SER A 147 2.69 10.07 10.54
N VAL A 148 2.49 11.12 11.35
CA VAL A 148 1.40 11.19 12.33
C VAL A 148 0.04 11.07 11.64
N ASP A 149 -0.09 11.57 10.41
CA ASP A 149 -1.34 11.48 9.67
C ASP A 149 -1.59 10.06 9.13
N ALA A 150 -0.57 9.42 8.55
CA ALA A 150 -0.68 8.03 8.11
C ALA A 150 -0.89 7.07 9.29
N PHE A 151 -0.23 7.32 10.42
CA PHE A 151 -0.36 6.51 11.63
C PHE A 151 -1.80 6.49 12.18
N LYS A 152 -2.58 7.57 12.00
CA LYS A 152 -4.02 7.56 12.35
C LYS A 152 -4.78 6.52 11.54
N TYR A 153 -4.51 6.40 10.24
CA TYR A 153 -5.13 5.38 9.39
C TYR A 153 -4.63 3.98 9.76
N LEU A 154 -3.32 3.81 9.97
CA LEU A 154 -2.75 2.55 10.48
C LEU A 154 -3.48 2.08 11.74
N ALA A 155 -3.59 2.94 12.76
CA ALA A 155 -4.24 2.60 14.02
C ALA A 155 -5.72 2.24 13.85
N LYS A 156 -6.47 3.00 13.03
CA LYS A 156 -7.87 2.71 12.71
C LYS A 156 -8.01 1.36 12.00
N ASN A 157 -7.17 1.09 11.00
CA ASN A 157 -7.20 -0.16 10.26
C ASN A 157 -6.81 -1.35 11.13
N VAL A 158 -5.84 -1.21 12.03
CA VAL A 158 -5.51 -2.23 13.03
C VAL A 158 -6.70 -2.53 13.93
N ALA A 159 -7.40 -1.51 14.42
CA ALA A 159 -8.59 -1.70 15.24
C ALA A 159 -9.72 -2.39 14.46
N ALA A 160 -9.99 -1.95 13.22
CA ALA A 160 -11.05 -2.50 12.38
C ALA A 160 -10.84 -3.99 12.02
N HIS A 161 -9.59 -4.44 11.94
CA HIS A 161 -9.26 -5.82 11.57
C HIS A 161 -8.77 -6.68 12.75
N GLN A 162 -8.93 -6.19 14.00
CA GLN A 162 -8.41 -6.87 15.19
C GLN A 162 -8.99 -8.28 15.35
N ASP A 163 -10.29 -8.46 15.10
CA ASP A 163 -10.94 -9.75 15.26
C ASP A 163 -10.48 -10.77 14.20
N LEU A 164 -10.26 -10.33 12.96
CA LEU A 164 -9.66 -11.18 11.93
C LEU A 164 -8.28 -11.68 12.37
N MET A 165 -7.42 -10.79 12.89
CA MET A 165 -6.10 -11.19 13.40
C MET A 165 -6.19 -12.16 14.59
N LYS A 166 -7.14 -11.95 15.51
CA LYS A 166 -7.38 -12.88 16.63
C LYS A 166 -7.78 -14.27 16.15
N THR A 167 -8.63 -14.38 15.13
CA THR A 167 -9.08 -15.70 14.62
C THR A 167 -7.94 -16.57 14.10
N VAL A 168 -6.85 -15.94 13.64
CA VAL A 168 -5.64 -16.63 13.14
C VAL A 168 -4.47 -16.55 14.13
N ASN A 169 -4.72 -16.19 15.39
CA ASN A 169 -3.72 -16.09 16.47
C ASN A 169 -2.52 -15.15 16.15
N SER A 170 -2.79 -14.08 15.40
CA SER A 170 -1.79 -13.05 15.12
C SER A 170 -1.92 -11.86 16.07
N LYS A 171 -0.78 -11.21 16.33
CA LYS A 171 -0.70 -9.94 17.06
C LYS A 171 -0.13 -8.87 16.15
N PHE A 172 -0.49 -7.63 16.44
CA PHE A 172 -0.05 -6.48 15.67
C PHE A 172 0.42 -5.37 16.60
N VAL A 173 1.59 -4.80 16.31
CA VAL A 173 2.18 -3.68 17.04
C VAL A 173 2.44 -2.56 16.03
N ALA A 174 1.71 -1.45 16.17
CA ALA A 174 1.93 -0.24 15.38
C ALA A 174 2.86 0.71 16.13
N LEU A 175 3.94 1.13 15.48
CA LEU A 175 4.98 2.01 16.05
C LEU A 175 5.01 3.33 15.27
N ASN A 176 4.72 4.45 15.95
CA ASN A 176 4.89 5.77 15.35
C ASN A 176 6.34 6.22 15.53
N ALA A 177 7.19 5.86 14.56
CA ALA A 177 8.63 6.08 14.63
C ALA A 177 9.24 6.29 13.24
N SER A 178 10.41 6.92 13.18
CA SER A 178 11.19 7.04 11.95
C SER A 178 12.22 5.92 11.87
N ILE A 179 12.30 5.23 10.73
CA ILE A 179 13.35 4.24 10.47
C ILE A 179 14.77 4.84 10.36
N LEU A 180 14.88 6.17 10.37
CA LEU A 180 16.14 6.91 10.38
C LEU A 180 16.69 7.09 11.80
N GLU A 181 15.92 6.73 12.81
CA GLU A 181 16.25 6.85 14.23
C GLU A 181 16.22 5.45 14.89
N PRO A 182 16.92 5.24 16.01
CA PRO A 182 16.81 3.99 16.76
C PRO A 182 15.38 3.72 17.23
N ILE A 183 14.92 2.47 17.09
CA ILE A 183 13.57 2.04 17.51
C ILE A 183 13.74 0.91 18.53
N THR A 184 13.62 1.23 19.82
CA THR A 184 13.91 0.33 20.94
C THR A 184 13.08 -0.97 20.92
N GLU A 185 11.86 -0.92 20.41
CA GLU A 185 11.01 -2.10 20.24
C GLU A 185 11.61 -3.09 19.23
N LEU A 186 12.24 -2.59 18.15
CA LEU A 186 12.85 -3.43 17.13
C LEU A 186 14.23 -3.93 17.54
N GLU A 187 15.01 -3.17 18.32
CA GLU A 187 16.33 -3.59 18.81
C GLU A 187 16.26 -4.93 19.57
N LYS A 188 15.16 -5.18 20.28
CA LYS A 188 14.89 -6.43 21.01
C LYS A 188 14.68 -7.63 20.09
N LEU A 189 14.46 -7.39 18.79
CA LEU A 189 14.18 -8.41 17.78
C LEU A 189 15.41 -8.72 16.91
N ASN A 190 16.57 -8.10 17.18
CA ASN A 190 17.79 -8.33 16.42
C ASN A 190 18.12 -9.82 16.26
N GLY A 191 18.32 -10.25 15.02
CA GLY A 191 18.60 -11.64 14.66
C GLY A 191 17.47 -12.65 14.89
N THR A 192 16.22 -12.20 15.11
CA THR A 192 15.07 -13.09 15.38
C THR A 192 13.95 -13.01 14.34
N VAL A 193 13.95 -11.97 13.49
CA VAL A 193 12.85 -11.67 12.57
C VAL A 193 12.84 -12.64 11.39
N ASP A 194 11.65 -13.16 11.06
CA ASP A 194 11.40 -14.10 9.96
C ASP A 194 11.31 -13.43 8.61
N ALA A 195 10.60 -12.30 8.56
CA ALA A 195 10.44 -11.52 7.34
C ALA A 195 10.44 -10.01 7.64
N LEU A 196 11.16 -9.25 6.82
CA LEU A 196 11.12 -7.80 6.82
C LEU A 196 10.69 -7.34 5.43
N VAL A 197 9.59 -6.59 5.41
CA VAL A 197 8.92 -6.16 4.19
C VAL A 197 8.80 -4.64 4.22
N SER A 198 8.96 -4.00 3.07
CA SER A 198 8.77 -2.56 2.98
C SER A 198 8.34 -2.14 1.58
N ASN A 199 7.43 -1.17 1.54
CA ASN A 199 7.23 -0.29 0.39
C ASN A 199 7.74 1.11 0.76
N PRO A 200 9.06 1.37 0.69
CA PRO A 200 9.62 2.64 1.10
C PRO A 200 9.40 3.71 0.02
N PRO A 201 9.49 5.00 0.37
CA PRO A 201 9.52 6.07 -0.63
C PRO A 201 10.69 5.85 -1.61
N TYR A 202 10.39 5.73 -2.90
CA TYR A 202 11.38 5.34 -3.92
C TYR A 202 11.48 6.31 -5.12
N ILE A 203 10.72 7.41 -5.14
CA ILE A 203 10.76 8.38 -6.24
C ILE A 203 11.95 9.33 -6.06
N PRO A 204 12.81 9.54 -7.08
CA PRO A 204 13.86 10.56 -7.00
C PRO A 204 13.30 11.97 -6.83
N ASN A 205 13.93 12.80 -6.01
CA ASN A 205 13.48 14.18 -5.68
C ASN A 205 13.26 15.08 -6.91
N LYS A 206 13.95 14.82 -8.01
CA LYS A 206 13.83 15.60 -9.26
C LYS A 206 12.71 15.12 -10.18
N MET A 207 12.11 13.97 -9.89
CA MET A 207 11.05 13.40 -10.71
C MET A 207 9.69 13.95 -10.27
N ILE A 208 8.90 14.43 -11.23
CA ILE A 208 7.53 14.87 -10.96
C ILE A 208 6.60 13.70 -11.25
N PRO A 209 5.77 13.23 -10.29
CA PRO A 209 4.77 12.21 -10.55
C PRO A 209 3.86 12.62 -11.73
N ARG A 210 3.63 11.69 -12.65
CA ARG A 210 2.86 11.94 -13.87
C ARG A 210 1.36 12.09 -13.59
N GLU A 211 0.88 11.38 -12.58
CA GLU A 211 -0.53 11.34 -12.21
C GLU A 211 -0.88 12.54 -11.32
N PRO A 212 -1.85 13.38 -11.71
CA PRO A 212 -2.31 14.51 -10.90
C PRO A 212 -2.75 14.11 -9.49
N GLU A 213 -3.38 12.95 -9.36
CA GLU A 213 -3.77 12.34 -8.09
C GLU A 213 -2.58 12.20 -7.14
N VAL A 214 -1.52 11.53 -7.60
CA VAL A 214 -0.29 11.30 -6.83
C VAL A 214 0.43 12.63 -6.56
N LYS A 215 0.59 13.45 -7.60
CA LYS A 215 1.33 14.72 -7.52
C LYS A 215 0.71 15.70 -6.53
N ASN A 216 -0.62 15.82 -6.51
CA ASN A 216 -1.30 16.90 -5.80
C ASN A 216 -1.96 16.46 -4.49
N HIS A 217 -2.17 15.16 -4.27
CA HIS A 217 -2.98 14.67 -3.15
C HIS A 217 -2.33 13.59 -2.30
N GLU A 218 -1.21 13.01 -2.72
CA GLU A 218 -0.46 12.07 -1.90
C GLU A 218 0.71 12.78 -1.18
N PRO A 219 1.02 12.36 0.06
CA PRO A 219 2.03 13.05 0.85
C PRO A 219 3.43 12.86 0.25
N GLU A 220 4.15 13.96 0.04
CA GLU A 220 5.53 13.94 -0.52
C GLU A 220 6.46 12.99 0.24
N MET A 221 6.31 12.88 1.57
CA MET A 221 7.10 11.99 2.42
C MET A 221 6.92 10.50 2.08
N ALA A 222 5.78 10.10 1.52
CA ALA A 222 5.55 8.72 1.09
C ALA A 222 6.10 8.46 -0.33
N LEU A 223 6.44 9.50 -1.08
CA LEU A 223 6.85 9.41 -2.47
C LEU A 223 8.36 9.47 -2.62
N PHE A 224 9.00 10.48 -2.03
CA PHE A 224 10.36 10.84 -2.37
C PHE A 224 11.43 10.14 -1.53
N GLY A 225 12.34 9.45 -2.23
CA GLY A 225 13.40 8.61 -1.66
C GLY A 225 14.81 9.19 -1.77
N GLY A 226 14.96 10.51 -1.98
CA GLY A 226 16.27 11.15 -2.09
C GLY A 226 16.73 11.39 -3.54
N ASN A 227 18.03 11.57 -3.74
CA ASN A 227 18.57 11.99 -5.05
C ASN A 227 18.37 10.94 -6.15
N ASP A 228 18.58 9.68 -5.83
CA ASP A 228 18.39 8.52 -6.72
C ASP A 228 17.13 7.71 -6.36
N GLY A 229 16.39 8.15 -5.35
CA GLY A 229 15.19 7.47 -4.85
C GLY A 229 15.49 6.25 -3.98
N LEU A 230 16.74 6.02 -3.53
CA LEU A 230 17.12 4.79 -2.82
C LEU A 230 17.61 5.03 -1.39
N ASP A 231 17.51 6.24 -0.84
CA ASP A 231 18.00 6.56 0.50
C ASP A 231 17.30 5.70 1.56
N PHE A 232 15.97 5.58 1.52
CA PHE A 232 15.22 4.72 2.43
C PHE A 232 15.45 3.24 2.16
N VAL A 233 15.65 2.84 0.91
CA VAL A 233 15.99 1.44 0.57
C VAL A 233 17.30 1.02 1.26
N ARG A 234 18.32 1.88 1.26
CA ARG A 234 19.60 1.61 1.95
C ARG A 234 19.40 1.42 3.46
N VAL A 235 18.54 2.23 4.08
CA VAL A 235 18.21 2.12 5.50
C VAL A 235 17.45 0.82 5.78
N VAL A 236 16.46 0.48 4.96
CA VAL A 236 15.71 -0.79 5.05
C VAL A 236 16.65 -1.98 4.97
N ILE A 237 17.58 -1.98 4.02
CA ILE A 237 18.59 -3.04 3.86
C ILE A 237 19.46 -3.15 5.12
N LYS A 238 19.91 -2.02 5.69
CA LYS A 238 20.72 -2.04 6.92
C LYS A 238 19.94 -2.59 8.11
N LEU A 239 18.70 -2.15 8.33
CA LEU A 239 17.84 -2.67 9.39
C LEU A 239 17.59 -4.16 9.20
N ALA A 240 17.34 -4.61 7.97
CA ALA A 240 17.15 -6.03 7.67
C ALA A 240 18.40 -6.87 7.96
N GLN A 241 19.61 -6.31 7.81
CA GLN A 241 20.84 -7.02 8.18
C GLN A 241 20.93 -7.30 9.68
N ASP A 242 20.42 -6.40 10.51
CA ASP A 242 20.52 -6.47 11.96
C ASP A 242 19.34 -7.26 12.56
N LEU A 243 18.14 -7.13 11.97
CA LEU A 243 16.89 -7.68 12.47
C LEU A 243 16.62 -9.13 12.02
N LEU A 244 16.91 -9.46 10.76
CA LEU A 244 16.60 -10.78 10.23
C LEU A 244 17.50 -11.86 10.82
N LYS A 245 16.89 -13.00 11.15
CA LYS A 245 17.65 -14.21 11.49
C LYS A 245 18.30 -14.82 10.24
N PRO A 246 19.36 -15.65 10.38
CA PRO A 246 19.86 -16.45 9.27
C PRO A 246 18.75 -17.26 8.60
N GLY A 247 18.67 -17.15 7.27
CA GLY A 247 17.61 -17.74 6.46
C GLY A 247 16.30 -16.94 6.40
N GLY A 248 16.19 -15.79 7.10
CA GLY A 248 15.05 -14.88 7.08
C GLY A 248 14.87 -14.17 5.74
N PHE A 249 13.66 -13.66 5.47
CA PHE A 249 13.25 -13.12 4.18
C PHE A 249 13.22 -11.60 4.17
N ILE A 250 13.68 -10.99 3.08
CA ILE A 250 13.48 -9.57 2.81
C ILE A 250 12.68 -9.39 1.52
N ALA A 251 11.76 -8.44 1.52
CA ALA A 251 11.08 -7.99 0.31
C ALA A 251 10.94 -6.45 0.30
N ILE A 252 11.41 -5.82 -0.76
CA ILE A 252 11.39 -4.34 -0.90
C ILE A 252 10.74 -3.98 -2.23
N GLU A 253 9.66 -3.19 -2.19
CA GLU A 253 9.07 -2.58 -3.38
C GLU A 253 9.96 -1.45 -3.92
N HIS A 254 9.99 -1.28 -5.23
CA HIS A 254 10.74 -0.20 -5.89
C HIS A 254 10.14 0.15 -7.25
N ALA A 255 10.59 1.27 -7.83
CA ALA A 255 10.23 1.60 -9.19
C ALA A 255 10.79 0.57 -10.19
N ASP A 256 10.17 0.46 -11.36
CA ASP A 256 10.60 -0.41 -12.45
C ASP A 256 12.01 -0.08 -12.95
N VAL A 257 12.34 1.20 -12.95
CA VAL A 257 13.67 1.72 -13.27
C VAL A 257 14.70 1.54 -12.15
N GLN A 258 14.37 0.88 -11.04
CA GLN A 258 15.30 0.60 -9.93
C GLN A 258 15.54 -0.91 -9.73
N GLY A 259 15.03 -1.74 -10.64
CA GLY A 259 15.30 -3.18 -10.68
C GLY A 259 16.67 -3.52 -11.28
N SER A 260 16.79 -4.74 -11.80
CA SER A 260 18.03 -5.32 -12.32
C SER A 260 18.54 -4.67 -13.60
N THR A 261 17.76 -3.79 -14.20
CA THR A 261 18.13 -3.05 -15.41
C THR A 261 19.12 -1.93 -15.13
N VAL A 262 19.33 -1.56 -13.87
CA VAL A 262 20.30 -0.54 -13.47
C VAL A 262 21.54 -1.21 -12.90
N GLU A 263 22.56 -1.31 -13.74
CA GLU A 263 23.89 -1.76 -13.31
C GLU A 263 24.37 -0.87 -12.15
N GLU A 264 24.86 -1.51 -11.08
CA GLU A 264 25.58 -0.88 -9.96
C GLU A 264 24.78 0.06 -9.04
N THR A 265 23.46 0.24 -9.21
CA THR A 265 22.69 1.10 -8.29
C THR A 265 21.26 0.63 -7.96
N GLY A 266 20.71 -0.41 -8.59
CA GLY A 266 19.35 -0.91 -8.28
C GLY A 266 19.21 -1.65 -6.94
N VAL A 267 17.97 -1.93 -6.51
CA VAL A 267 17.69 -2.66 -5.26
C VAL A 267 18.33 -4.06 -5.22
N PRO A 268 18.31 -4.87 -6.29
CA PRO A 268 19.02 -6.15 -6.32
C PRO A 268 20.53 -6.00 -6.10
N TYR A 269 21.13 -4.96 -6.70
CA TYR A 269 22.54 -4.66 -6.54
C TYR A 269 22.87 -4.27 -5.10
N LEU A 270 22.07 -3.39 -4.48
CA LEU A 270 22.29 -2.98 -3.09
C LEU A 270 22.19 -4.17 -2.11
N LEU A 271 21.29 -5.11 -2.35
CA LEU A 271 21.22 -6.34 -1.57
C LEU A 271 22.46 -7.21 -1.75
N LEU A 272 22.96 -7.35 -2.98
CA LEU A 272 24.15 -8.13 -3.29
C LEU A 272 25.40 -7.50 -2.67
N GLU A 273 25.58 -6.19 -2.84
CA GLU A 273 26.72 -5.42 -2.35
C GLU A 273 26.82 -5.45 -0.82
N SER A 274 25.68 -5.55 -0.12
CA SER A 274 25.65 -5.69 1.33
C SER A 274 26.32 -6.97 1.84
N LYS A 275 26.48 -8.00 0.97
CA LYS A 275 27.01 -9.34 1.30
C LYS A 275 26.27 -10.07 2.43
N ALA A 276 25.10 -9.59 2.81
CA ALA A 276 24.29 -10.16 3.87
C ALA A 276 23.12 -11.00 3.33
N PHE A 277 22.85 -10.94 2.03
CA PHE A 277 21.72 -11.61 1.40
C PHE A 277 22.16 -12.53 0.26
N THR A 278 21.41 -13.61 0.08
CA THR A 278 21.53 -14.58 -1.00
C THR A 278 20.16 -14.82 -1.64
N LYS A 279 20.09 -15.61 -2.71
CA LYS A 279 18.86 -15.90 -3.48
C LYS A 279 18.09 -14.61 -3.82
N ILE A 280 18.82 -13.61 -4.29
CA ILE A 280 18.26 -12.31 -4.64
C ILE A 280 17.53 -12.45 -5.97
N GLU A 281 16.26 -12.08 -5.99
CA GLU A 281 15.39 -12.15 -7.17
C GLU A 281 14.65 -10.84 -7.33
N ASP A 282 14.77 -10.23 -8.51
CA ASP A 282 13.97 -9.09 -8.94
C ASP A 282 12.71 -9.57 -9.64
N ARG A 283 11.56 -9.31 -9.02
CA ARG A 283 10.27 -9.87 -9.43
C ARG A 283 9.41 -8.83 -10.11
N ARG A 284 8.64 -9.33 -11.07
CA ARG A 284 7.82 -8.50 -11.97
C ARG A 284 6.37 -8.46 -11.54
N ASP A 285 5.69 -7.38 -11.88
CA ASP A 285 4.24 -7.26 -11.80
C ASP A 285 3.54 -7.98 -12.97
N PHE A 286 2.20 -7.94 -12.99
CA PHE A 286 1.39 -8.54 -14.07
C PHE A 286 1.58 -7.87 -15.43
N ASN A 287 2.15 -6.66 -15.47
CA ASN A 287 2.52 -5.96 -16.70
C ASN A 287 3.95 -6.29 -17.16
N GLY A 288 4.64 -7.18 -16.45
CA GLY A 288 6.01 -7.60 -16.76
C GLY A 288 7.08 -6.57 -16.39
N LEU A 289 6.74 -5.55 -15.60
CA LEU A 289 7.69 -4.55 -15.11
C LEU A 289 8.31 -4.99 -13.78
N ALA A 290 9.59 -4.72 -13.57
CA ALA A 290 10.23 -4.93 -12.27
C ALA A 290 9.48 -4.12 -11.21
N ARG A 291 9.28 -4.69 -10.02
CA ARG A 291 8.41 -4.05 -9.02
C ARG A 291 8.84 -4.27 -7.60
N TYR A 292 9.40 -5.42 -7.28
CA TYR A 292 9.93 -5.68 -5.95
C TYR A 292 11.06 -6.69 -6.01
N THR A 293 12.02 -6.51 -5.13
CA THR A 293 13.16 -7.42 -4.99
C THR A 293 13.04 -8.19 -3.69
N VAL A 294 13.33 -9.48 -3.76
CA VAL A 294 13.36 -10.37 -2.60
C VAL A 294 14.77 -10.92 -2.36
N GLY A 295 15.03 -11.38 -1.14
CA GLY A 295 16.28 -12.04 -0.78
C GLY A 295 16.19 -12.83 0.52
N ILE A 296 17.22 -13.62 0.80
CA ILE A 296 17.35 -14.44 2.00
C ILE A 296 18.59 -14.03 2.78
N LYS A 297 18.44 -13.70 4.06
CA LYS A 297 19.55 -13.42 4.97
C LYS A 297 20.47 -14.64 5.07
N ILE A 298 21.78 -14.43 4.91
CA ILE A 298 22.81 -15.47 5.07
C ILE A 298 22.92 -15.90 6.53
#